data_AF-A0A2M9NZ62-F1
#
_entry.id   AF-A0A2M9NZ62-F1
#
_cell.length_a   1.000
_cell.length_b   1.000
_cell.length_c   1.000
_cell.angle_alpha   90.00
_cell.angle_beta   90.00
_cell.angle_gamma   90.00
#
_symmetry.space_group_name_H-M   'P 1'
#
loop_
_entity.id
_entity.type
_entity.pdbx_description
1 polymer ?
#
loop_
_entity_poly.entity_id
_entity_poly.type
_entity_poly.pdbx_seq_one_letter_code
_entity_poly.pdbx_strand_id
1 'polypeptide(L)'
;MKTLEEMREFIALCKAERGGTELPPRRQTTEQDRATVNRIDEAIRPVLIRFTQLVHESQQVPDIDTSKLSDFLEELEPVRWCDDWRLSAHATVLSWTLATAIQRDKYEAPQLSRQLFMALDHTKGGVPHAYN
;
A
#
# COMPACT_ATOMS: atom_id res chain seq x y z
N MET A 1 7.47 -33.54 -0.47
CA MET A 1 7.99 -32.39 0.31
C MET A 1 9.30 -31.98 -0.33
N LYS A 2 9.45 -30.70 -0.69
CA LYS A 2 10.77 -30.22 -1.14
C LYS A 2 11.72 -30.18 0.04
N THR A 3 12.99 -30.55 -0.17
CA THR A 3 14.02 -30.50 0.87
C THR A 3 14.42 -29.04 1.16
N LEU A 4 15.07 -28.80 2.31
CA LEU A 4 15.45 -27.46 2.73
C LEU A 4 16.51 -26.83 1.80
N GLU A 5 17.36 -27.66 1.16
CA GLU A 5 18.25 -27.25 0.08
C GLU A 5 17.48 -26.80 -1.17
N GLU A 6 16.49 -27.56 -1.62
CA GLU A 6 15.69 -27.21 -2.82
C GLU A 6 14.93 -25.89 -2.64
N MET A 7 14.50 -25.57 -1.41
CA MET A 7 13.87 -24.29 -1.11
C MET A 7 14.87 -23.12 -1.16
N ARG A 8 16.12 -23.33 -0.71
CA ARG A 8 17.18 -22.30 -0.77
C ARG A 8 17.60 -22.01 -2.20
N GLU A 9 17.76 -23.04 -3.02
CA GLU A 9 18.08 -22.92 -4.44
C GLU A 9 16.96 -22.21 -5.20
N PHE A 10 15.69 -22.55 -4.91
CA PHE A 10 14.55 -21.87 -5.50
C PHE A 10 14.48 -20.39 -5.12
N ILE A 11 14.75 -20.03 -3.86
CA ILE A 11 14.80 -18.63 -3.41
C ILE A 11 15.95 -17.88 -4.10
N ALA A 12 17.13 -18.51 -4.24
CA ALA A 12 18.26 -17.92 -4.94
C ALA A 12 17.96 -17.70 -6.43
N LEU A 13 17.31 -18.67 -7.08
CA LEU A 13 16.86 -18.58 -8.47
C LEU A 13 15.85 -17.44 -8.64
N CYS A 14 14.83 -17.35 -7.77
CA CYS A 14 13.86 -16.26 -7.80
C CYS A 14 14.49 -14.89 -7.55
N LYS A 15 15.54 -14.79 -6.71
CA LYS A 15 16.30 -13.56 -6.50
C LYS A 15 17.11 -13.18 -7.75
N ALA A 16 17.69 -14.15 -8.44
CA ALA A 16 18.44 -13.93 -9.67
C ALA A 16 17.52 -13.55 -10.85
N GLU A 17 16.38 -14.22 -11.02
CA GLU A 17 15.40 -13.97 -12.08
C GLU A 17 14.68 -12.62 -11.93
N ARG A 18 14.46 -12.16 -10.69
CA ARG A 18 13.90 -10.83 -10.41
C ARG A 18 14.94 -9.71 -10.45
N GLY A 19 16.14 -9.99 -10.96
CA GLY A 19 17.20 -9.00 -11.12
C GLY A 19 17.67 -8.43 -9.79
N GLY A 20 17.76 -9.28 -8.75
CA GLY A 20 18.40 -9.00 -7.46
C GLY A 20 18.32 -7.55 -7.06
N THR A 21 17.12 -6.97 -7.01
CA THR A 21 16.98 -5.54 -6.79
C THR A 21 17.39 -5.28 -5.36
N GLU A 22 18.63 -4.82 -5.19
CA GLU A 22 19.13 -4.37 -3.91
C GLU A 22 18.14 -3.31 -3.42
N LEU A 23 17.46 -3.64 -2.32
CA LEU A 23 16.51 -2.70 -1.73
C LEU A 23 17.29 -1.45 -1.34
N PRO A 24 16.72 -0.24 -1.55
CA PRO A 24 17.41 0.99 -1.17
C PRO A 24 17.88 0.92 0.30
N PRO A 25 19.10 1.38 0.60
CA PRO A 25 19.59 1.42 1.97
C PRO A 25 18.64 2.28 2.82
N ARG A 26 18.47 1.86 4.08
CA ARG A 26 17.65 2.62 5.02
C ARG A 26 18.29 3.98 5.28
N ARG A 27 17.50 5.04 5.17
CA ARG A 27 17.92 6.42 5.48
C ARG A 27 17.39 6.87 6.82
N GLN A 28 18.04 7.85 7.43
CA GLN A 28 17.56 8.46 8.68
C GLN A 28 16.18 9.10 8.48
N THR A 29 15.25 8.83 9.40
CA THR A 29 13.95 9.48 9.45
C THR A 29 14.08 10.96 9.81
N THR A 30 13.35 11.80 9.08
CA THR A 30 13.25 13.25 9.29
C THR A 30 11.86 13.65 9.77
N GLU A 31 11.71 14.86 10.29
CA GLU A 31 10.38 15.42 10.63
C GLU A 31 9.51 15.58 9.37
N GLN A 32 10.13 15.90 8.23
CA GLN A 32 9.44 16.01 6.94
C GLN A 32 8.80 14.69 6.53
N ASP A 33 9.40 13.54 6.86
CA ASP A 33 8.82 12.23 6.56
C ASP A 33 7.52 12.00 7.33
N ARG A 34 7.50 12.38 8.61
CA ARG A 34 6.31 12.29 9.45
C ARG A 34 5.22 13.23 8.94
N ALA A 35 5.59 14.47 8.60
CA ALA A 35 4.67 15.45 8.03
C ALA A 35 4.07 14.97 6.70
N THR A 36 4.90 14.37 5.83
CA THR A 36 4.48 13.83 4.53
C THR A 36 3.45 12.72 4.70
N VAL A 37 3.74 11.71 5.54
CA VAL A 37 2.81 10.60 5.77
C VAL A 37 1.49 11.08 6.38
N ASN A 38 1.54 11.94 7.40
CA ASN A 38 0.32 12.44 8.05
C ASN A 38 -0.53 13.26 7.07
N ARG A 39 0.07 14.20 6.34
CA ARG A 39 -0.62 15.02 5.35
C ARG A 39 -1.28 14.16 4.26
N ILE A 40 -0.55 13.18 3.74
CA ILE A 40 -1.07 12.29 2.70
C ILE A 40 -2.21 11.46 3.28
N ASP A 41 -2.04 10.82 4.44
CA ASP A 41 -3.07 10.01 5.08
C ASP A 41 -4.36 10.80 5.32
N GLU A 42 -4.27 12.00 5.89
CA GLU A 42 -5.41 12.88 6.14
C GLU A 42 -6.14 13.27 4.83
N ALA A 43 -5.39 13.50 3.75
CA ALA A 43 -5.97 13.87 2.46
C ALA A 43 -6.64 12.70 1.74
N ILE A 44 -6.01 11.52 1.71
CA ILE A 44 -6.44 10.40 0.87
C ILE A 44 -7.35 9.40 1.59
N ARG A 45 -7.22 9.21 2.90
CA ARG A 45 -7.98 8.21 3.63
C ARG A 45 -9.50 8.39 3.49
N PRO A 46 -10.09 9.60 3.67
CA PRO A 46 -11.53 9.78 3.50
C PRO A 46 -11.99 9.46 2.07
N VAL A 47 -11.17 9.79 1.07
CA VAL A 47 -11.45 9.52 -0.34
C VAL A 47 -11.46 8.02 -0.62
N LEU A 48 -10.45 7.29 -0.12
CA LEU A 48 -10.34 5.85 -0.30
C LEU A 48 -11.43 5.08 0.45
N ILE A 49 -11.82 5.52 1.65
CA ILE A 49 -12.96 4.94 2.37
C ILE A 49 -14.23 5.09 1.54
N ARG A 50 -14.52 6.30 1.05
CA ARG A 50 -15.72 6.58 0.24
C ARG A 50 -15.71 5.78 -1.06
N PHE A 51 -14.56 5.70 -1.73
CA PHE A 51 -14.41 4.88 -2.93
C PHE A 51 -14.66 3.40 -2.64
N THR A 52 -14.11 2.87 -1.54
CA THR A 52 -14.31 1.47 -1.13
C THR A 52 -15.78 1.17 -0.83
N GLN A 53 -16.47 2.07 -0.12
CA GLN A 53 -17.91 1.97 0.13
C GLN A 53 -18.71 1.99 -1.17
N LEU A 54 -18.40 2.91 -2.09
CA LEU A 54 -19.07 3.01 -3.38
C LEU A 54 -18.91 1.73 -4.21
N VAL A 55 -17.70 1.16 -4.27
CA VAL A 55 -17.45 -0.13 -4.94
C VAL A 55 -18.28 -1.25 -4.31
N HIS A 56 -18.33 -1.29 -2.98
CA HIS A 56 -19.09 -2.30 -2.25
C HIS A 56 -20.61 -2.18 -2.45
N GLU A 57 -21.16 -0.97 -2.39
CA GLU A 57 -22.61 -0.74 -2.49
C GLU A 57 -23.11 -0.88 -3.93
N SER A 58 -22.35 -0.34 -4.90
CA SER A 58 -22.74 -0.38 -6.32
C SER A 58 -22.43 -1.71 -7.00
N GLN A 59 -21.53 -2.52 -6.42
CA GLN A 59 -20.98 -3.73 -7.04
C GLN A 59 -20.31 -3.44 -8.40
N GLN A 60 -19.87 -2.21 -8.62
CA GLN A 60 -19.18 -1.75 -9.81
C GLN A 60 -17.83 -1.13 -9.44
N VAL A 61 -16.90 -1.09 -10.39
CA VAL A 61 -15.61 -0.41 -10.23
C VAL A 61 -15.70 0.95 -10.92
N PRO A 62 -15.92 2.05 -10.18
CA PRO A 62 -16.09 3.36 -10.79
C PRO A 62 -14.75 3.92 -11.26
N ASP A 63 -14.81 4.80 -12.26
CA ASP A 63 -13.65 5.56 -12.69
C ASP A 63 -13.29 6.65 -11.68
N ILE A 64 -11.98 6.80 -11.46
CA ILE A 64 -11.40 7.83 -10.60
C ILE A 64 -10.19 8.44 -11.29
N ASP A 65 -9.93 9.72 -10.99
CA ASP A 65 -8.72 10.39 -11.41
C ASP A 65 -7.51 9.82 -10.63
N THR A 66 -6.66 9.08 -11.33
CA THR A 66 -5.48 8.41 -10.76
C THR A 66 -4.22 9.27 -10.79
N SER A 67 -4.24 10.43 -11.45
CA SER A 67 -3.06 11.30 -11.58
C SER A 67 -2.57 11.76 -10.20
N LYS A 68 -3.46 12.36 -9.42
CA LYS A 68 -3.18 12.83 -8.05
C LYS A 68 -2.80 11.71 -7.08
N LEU A 69 -3.34 10.50 -7.29
CA LEU A 69 -2.98 9.35 -6.46
C LEU A 69 -1.55 8.87 -6.75
N SER A 70 -1.10 9.01 -8.00
CA SER A 70 0.25 8.65 -8.43
C SER A 70 1.28 9.64 -7.86
N ASP A 71 0.97 10.93 -7.82
CA ASP A 71 1.82 11.94 -7.19
C ASP A 71 2.11 11.59 -5.71
N PHE A 72 1.08 11.17 -4.95
CA PHE A 72 1.25 10.74 -3.57
C PHE A 72 2.09 9.46 -3.42
N LEU A 73 2.07 8.55 -4.40
CA LEU A 73 2.96 7.37 -4.37
C LEU A 73 4.43 7.78 -4.46
N GLU A 74 4.75 8.72 -5.35
CA GLU A 74 6.11 9.22 -5.51
C GLU A 74 6.61 9.91 -4.25
N GLU A 75 5.75 10.69 -3.58
CA GLU A 75 6.07 11.33 -2.30
C GLU A 75 6.30 10.32 -1.15
N LEU A 76 5.56 9.21 -1.13
CA LEU A 76 5.70 8.18 -0.09
C LEU A 76 6.91 7.28 -0.30
N GLU A 77 7.38 7.12 -1.54
CA GLU A 77 8.48 6.22 -1.88
C GLU A 77 9.74 6.42 -1.01
N PRO A 78 10.30 7.63 -0.84
CA PRO A 78 11.46 7.82 0.01
C PRO A 78 11.18 7.48 1.48
N VAL A 79 9.95 7.63 1.98
CA VAL A 79 9.58 7.35 3.38
C VAL A 79 9.49 5.86 3.66
N ARG A 80 9.12 5.05 2.67
CA ARG A 80 9.11 3.58 2.78
C ARG A 80 10.49 3.02 3.15
N TRP A 81 11.56 3.74 2.85
CA TRP A 81 12.95 3.36 3.11
C TRP A 81 13.60 4.10 4.28
N CYS A 82 12.84 4.76 5.15
CA CYS A 82 13.41 5.35 6.38
C CYS A 82 13.66 4.30 7.49
N ASP A 83 14.47 4.65 8.49
CA ASP A 83 14.87 3.76 9.60
C ASP A 83 13.84 3.64 10.74
N ASP A 84 12.88 4.57 10.86
CA ASP A 84 11.67 4.38 11.67
C ASP A 84 10.75 3.34 11.02
N TRP A 85 10.80 2.12 11.55
CA TRP A 85 10.02 0.98 11.05
C TRP A 85 8.51 1.23 11.07
N ARG A 86 7.98 2.00 12.02
CA ARG A 86 6.53 2.28 12.11
C ARG A 86 6.12 3.19 10.98
N LEU A 87 6.90 4.25 10.76
CA LEU A 87 6.65 5.21 9.70
C LEU A 87 6.81 4.58 8.31
N SER A 88 7.86 3.78 8.12
CA SER A 88 8.09 3.00 6.90
C SER A 88 6.96 2.01 6.61
N ALA A 89 6.48 1.28 7.63
CA ALA A 89 5.37 0.35 7.48
C ALA A 89 4.08 1.10 7.11
N HIS A 90 3.79 2.23 7.78
CA HIS A 90 2.63 3.04 7.46
C HIS A 90 2.67 3.56 6.01
N ALA A 91 3.80 4.14 5.59
CA ALA A 91 3.99 4.59 4.22
C ALA A 91 3.85 3.45 3.20
N THR A 92 4.32 2.24 3.54
CA THR A 92 4.19 1.05 2.67
C THR A 92 2.73 0.62 2.49
N VAL A 93 1.94 0.58 3.58
CA VAL A 93 0.52 0.21 3.48
C VAL A 93 -0.28 1.28 2.72
N LEU A 94 -0.01 2.57 2.98
CA LEU A 94 -0.63 3.66 2.21
C LEU A 94 -0.28 3.57 0.72
N SER A 95 0.99 3.31 0.39
CA SER A 95 1.43 3.13 -0.99
C SER A 95 0.74 1.94 -1.65
N TRP A 96 0.60 0.82 -0.95
CA TRP A 96 -0.10 -0.35 -1.48
C TRP A 96 -1.59 -0.07 -1.71
N THR A 97 -2.24 0.65 -0.78
CA THR A 97 -3.65 1.05 -0.92
C THR A 97 -3.86 1.96 -2.13
N LEU A 98 -3.00 2.97 -2.30
CA LEU A 98 -3.03 3.89 -3.45
C LEU A 98 -2.79 3.13 -4.76
N ALA A 99 -1.77 2.26 -4.81
CA ALA A 99 -1.49 1.45 -5.99
C ALA A 99 -2.66 0.54 -6.36
N THR A 100 -3.35 -0.03 -5.37
CA THR A 100 -4.55 -0.87 -5.57
C THR A 100 -5.70 -0.04 -6.17
N ALA A 101 -5.94 1.17 -5.66
CA ALA A 101 -6.96 2.07 -6.21
C ALA A 101 -6.62 2.55 -7.63
N ILE A 102 -5.35 2.82 -7.92
CA ILE A 102 -4.88 3.20 -9.26
C ILE A 102 -5.10 2.05 -10.25
N GLN A 103 -4.78 0.81 -9.85
CA GLN A 103 -4.91 -0.40 -10.66
C GLN A 103 -6.28 -1.08 -10.52
N ARG A 104 -7.32 -0.32 -10.13
CA ARG A 104 -8.68 -0.84 -9.86
C ARG A 104 -9.27 -1.68 -10.99
N ASP A 105 -8.89 -1.38 -12.23
CA ASP A 105 -9.33 -2.03 -13.46
C ASP A 105 -8.88 -3.50 -13.55
N LYS A 106 -7.89 -3.90 -12.76
CA LYS A 106 -7.38 -5.28 -12.69
C LYS A 106 -8.18 -6.18 -11.73
N TYR A 107 -9.18 -5.65 -11.05
CA TYR A 107 -9.89 -6.34 -9.99
C TYR A 107 -11.40 -6.33 -10.21
N GLU A 108 -12.06 -7.41 -9.81
CA GLU A 108 -13.51 -7.41 -9.66
C GLU A 108 -13.94 -6.59 -8.44
N ALA A 109 -15.13 -5.99 -8.45
CA ALA A 109 -15.61 -5.11 -7.37
C ALA A 109 -15.56 -5.77 -5.96
N PRO A 110 -15.97 -7.05 -5.77
CA PRO A 110 -15.84 -7.71 -4.47
C PRO A 110 -14.39 -7.89 -4.01
N GLN A 111 -13.48 -8.19 -4.95
CA GLN A 111 -12.06 -8.35 -4.67
C GLN A 111 -11.41 -7.01 -4.31
N LEU A 112 -11.72 -5.96 -5.09
CA LEU A 112 -11.19 -4.62 -4.91
C LEU A 112 -11.61 -4.04 -3.56
N SER A 113 -12.91 -4.06 -3.26
CA SER A 113 -13.45 -3.55 -2.00
C SER A 113 -12.83 -4.26 -0.79
N ARG A 114 -12.67 -5.59 -0.84
CA ARG A 114 -12.00 -6.35 0.22
C ARG A 114 -10.54 -5.95 0.41
N GLN A 115 -9.77 -5.82 -0.66
CA GLN A 115 -8.35 -5.46 -0.58
C GLN A 115 -8.17 -4.07 0.02
N LEU A 116 -8.95 -3.10 -0.46
CA LEU A 116 -8.92 -1.74 0.08
C LEU A 116 -9.38 -1.68 1.53
N PHE A 117 -10.42 -2.45 1.90
CA PHE A 117 -10.87 -2.53 3.30
C PHE A 117 -9.77 -3.04 4.23
N MET A 118 -9.12 -4.16 3.87
CA MET A 118 -8.03 -4.72 4.65
C MET A 118 -6.88 -3.71 4.80
N ALA A 119 -6.49 -3.06 3.70
CA ALA A 119 -5.39 -2.10 3.74
C ALA A 119 -5.71 -0.85 4.60
N LEU A 120 -6.91 -0.29 4.45
CA LEU A 120 -7.37 0.87 5.22
C LEU A 120 -7.51 0.55 6.71
N ASP A 121 -7.84 -0.67 7.07
CA ASP A 121 -7.91 -1.13 8.46
C ASP A 121 -6.51 -1.25 9.11
N HIS A 122 -5.54 -1.80 8.37
CA HIS A 122 -4.16 -1.96 8.85
C HIS A 122 -3.44 -0.63 9.15
N THR A 123 -3.81 0.45 8.48
CA THR A 123 -3.16 1.76 8.66
C THR A 123 -3.55 2.49 9.96
N LYS A 124 -4.56 2.04 10.72
CA LYS A 124 -4.96 2.64 12.01
C LYS A 124 -4.83 1.74 13.24
N GLY A 125 -4.17 0.59 13.12
CA GLY A 125 -3.97 -0.31 14.27
C GLY A 125 -5.13 -1.28 14.53
N GLY A 126 -5.85 -1.69 13.47
CA GLY A 126 -6.88 -2.73 13.54
C GLY A 126 -8.20 -2.26 14.12
N VAL A 127 -9.30 -2.58 13.42
CA VAL A 127 -10.72 -2.39 13.74
C VAL A 127 -10.97 -2.11 15.23
N PRO A 128 -11.58 -0.94 15.60
CA PRO A 128 -13.04 -0.97 15.69
C PRO A 128 -13.77 0.37 15.51
N HIS A 129 -13.57 1.18 14.46
CA HIS A 129 -14.43 2.39 14.29
C HIS A 129 -14.75 2.83 12.85
N ALA A 130 -14.60 1.99 11.82
CA ALA A 130 -14.89 2.41 10.45
C ALA A 130 -16.40 2.58 10.12
N TYR A 131 -17.32 2.19 11.03
CA TYR A 131 -18.77 2.19 10.77
C TYR A 131 -19.66 2.57 11.96
N ASN A 132 -19.20 3.44 12.87
CA ASN A 132 -20.09 4.09 13.84
C ASN A 132 -20.38 5.53 13.42
#